data_AF-A0A218PWN2-F1
#
_entry.id   AF-A0A218PWN2-F1
#
_cell.length_a   1.000
_cell.length_b   1.000
_cell.length_c   1.000
_cell.angle_alpha   90.00
_cell.angle_beta   90.00
_cell.angle_gamma   90.00
#
_symmetry.space_group_name_H-M   'P 1'
#
loop_
_entity.id
_entity.type
_entity.pdbx_description
1 polymer ?
#
loop_
_entity_poly.entity_id
_entity_poly.type
_entity_poly.pdbx_seq_one_letter_code
_entity_poly.pdbx_strand_id
1 'polypeptide(L)'
;MRHSRAKVLAVILIFFGIIVLSHTSNSVMAHEKVEAKRVVNMTSCESNNPNAIEVDGICFETLIPEAIIHLPKYGEETPVQFGIRINNQTLTPYRFDLPYFLPEILDTHGKVMQRLLNKNATIEVEESDISLIMPGESLEFLMDAKFNWYGENCLRLLGNAIYGGIWIFWYIQPGKYQVRFTYENQLPKKKMITLKEGRTEIYGFWTGEVITTCKSLSLR
;
A
#
# COMPACT_ATOMS: atom_id res chain seq x y z
N MET A 1 -55.29 43.47 2.98
CA MET A 1 -56.72 43.19 3.26
C MET A 1 -57.25 42.31 2.14
N ARG A 2 -57.80 41.10 2.43
CA ARG A 2 -58.23 40.05 1.44
C ARG A 2 -57.07 39.47 0.60
N HIS A 3 -57.09 38.26 0.02
CA HIS A 3 -57.73 36.94 0.33
C HIS A 3 -56.69 35.88 -0.15
N SER A 4 -56.35 34.81 0.56
CA SER A 4 -57.13 33.62 0.97
C SER A 4 -57.62 32.71 -0.18
N ARG A 5 -56.84 31.64 -0.46
CA ARG A 5 -57.22 30.30 -0.97
C ARG A 5 -56.23 29.32 -0.31
N ALA A 6 -56.59 28.30 0.48
CA ALA A 6 -57.46 27.14 0.25
C ALA A 6 -56.96 26.24 -0.90
N LYS A 7 -56.81 24.91 -0.84
CA LYS A 7 -56.84 23.76 0.12
C LYS A 7 -57.16 22.52 -0.77
N VAL A 8 -57.14 21.27 -0.25
CA VAL A 8 -57.56 19.98 -0.93
C VAL A 8 -56.51 19.44 -1.94
N LEU A 9 -56.11 18.16 -2.08
CA LEU A 9 -56.26 16.81 -1.44
C LEU A 9 -54.88 16.07 -1.63
N ALA A 10 -54.35 15.02 -0.96
CA ALA A 10 -54.75 13.93 -0.03
C ALA A 10 -55.24 12.57 -0.63
N VAL A 11 -55.04 11.46 0.13
CA VAL A 11 -55.37 10.03 -0.16
C VAL A 11 -54.45 9.35 -1.22
N ILE A 12 -53.43 8.55 -0.87
CA ILE A 12 -53.37 7.15 -0.36
C ILE A 12 -53.63 6.06 -1.42
N LEU A 13 -52.68 5.13 -1.57
CA LEU A 13 -52.92 3.74 -1.96
C LEU A 13 -51.94 2.82 -1.18
N ILE A 14 -52.43 1.65 -0.75
CA ILE A 14 -51.70 0.65 0.06
C ILE A 14 -51.85 -0.69 -0.66
N PHE A 15 -50.80 -1.52 -0.70
CA PHE A 15 -50.93 -2.94 -1.02
C PHE A 15 -50.14 -3.82 -0.04
N PHE A 16 -50.83 -4.85 0.46
CA PHE A 16 -50.30 -5.91 1.32
C PHE A 16 -50.31 -7.24 0.55
N GLY A 17 -49.42 -8.16 0.92
CA GLY A 17 -49.33 -9.54 0.38
C GLY A 17 -48.06 -10.21 0.92
N ILE A 18 -48.05 -10.73 2.16
CA ILE A 18 -48.62 -12.02 2.61
C ILE A 18 -47.89 -13.22 1.99
N ILE A 19 -46.81 -13.61 2.66
CA ILE A 19 -46.46 -14.96 3.14
C ILE A 19 -47.02 -16.16 2.34
N VAL A 20 -46.11 -17.03 1.86
CA VAL A 20 -46.26 -18.49 1.91
C VAL A 20 -44.99 -19.09 2.53
N LEU A 21 -45.17 -20.10 3.38
CA LEU A 21 -44.09 -20.79 4.12
C LEU A 21 -44.03 -22.27 3.67
N SER A 22 -42.91 -22.73 3.12
CA SER A 22 -42.54 -24.16 2.96
C SER A 22 -41.21 -24.25 2.17
N HIS A 23 -40.41 -25.33 2.23
CA HIS A 23 -40.57 -26.58 2.99
C HIS A 23 -39.21 -26.96 3.62
N THR A 24 -39.20 -27.50 4.83
CA THR A 24 -38.00 -28.16 5.39
C THR A 24 -37.79 -29.52 4.73
N SER A 25 -36.54 -29.89 4.45
CA SER A 25 -36.18 -31.27 4.13
C SER A 25 -34.98 -31.68 4.98
N ASN A 26 -35.21 -32.61 5.91
CA ASN A 26 -34.17 -33.18 6.76
C ASN A 26 -33.50 -34.34 6.01
N SER A 27 -32.31 -34.14 5.45
CA SER A 27 -31.42 -35.25 5.08
C SER A 27 -30.26 -35.34 6.06
N VAL A 28 -30.46 -36.14 7.12
CA VAL A 28 -29.38 -36.53 8.03
C VAL A 28 -28.45 -37.50 7.30
N MET A 29 -27.17 -37.15 7.15
CA MET A 29 -26.10 -38.13 6.89
C MET A 29 -24.81 -37.77 7.63
N ALA A 30 -24.21 -38.82 8.20
CA ALA A 30 -22.81 -38.98 8.61
C ALA A 30 -22.04 -37.72 9.08
N HIS A 31 -21.92 -37.59 10.41
CA HIS A 31 -20.85 -36.83 11.05
C HIS A 31 -19.53 -37.63 10.95
N GLU A 32 -18.85 -37.62 9.79
CA GLU A 32 -17.50 -38.21 9.70
C GLU A 32 -16.48 -37.22 10.27
N LYS A 33 -16.25 -37.31 11.59
CA LYS A 33 -15.34 -36.42 12.32
C LYS A 33 -13.87 -36.83 12.08
N VAL A 34 -13.38 -36.64 10.86
CA VAL A 34 -11.96 -36.77 10.53
C VAL A 34 -11.20 -35.61 11.20
N GLU A 35 -10.71 -35.83 12.42
CA GLU A 35 -9.70 -34.98 13.04
C GLU A 35 -8.36 -35.16 12.31
N ALA A 36 -8.27 -34.59 11.11
CA ALA A 36 -7.03 -34.35 10.42
C ALA A 36 -6.21 -33.35 11.24
N LYS A 37 -5.54 -33.86 12.29
CA LYS A 37 -4.61 -33.14 13.17
C LYS A 37 -3.36 -32.77 12.37
N ARG A 38 -3.53 -31.84 11.42
CA ARG A 38 -2.45 -31.19 10.69
C ARG A 38 -1.69 -30.36 11.72
N VAL A 39 -0.67 -30.98 12.31
CA VAL A 39 0.36 -30.27 13.07
C VAL A 39 1.07 -29.39 12.07
N VAL A 40 0.53 -28.20 11.84
CA VAL A 40 1.25 -27.13 11.17
C VAL A 40 2.35 -26.75 12.12
N ASN A 41 3.52 -27.34 11.91
CA ASN A 41 4.72 -27.06 12.65
C ASN A 41 5.19 -25.66 12.24
N MET A 42 4.54 -24.63 12.80
CA MET A 42 4.90 -23.22 12.62
C MET A 42 6.19 -22.94 13.39
N THR A 43 7.29 -23.51 12.89
CA THR A 43 8.58 -22.87 13.01
C THR A 43 8.43 -21.49 12.39
N SER A 44 8.49 -20.45 13.21
CA SER A 44 8.69 -19.08 12.73
C SER A 44 9.96 -19.08 11.89
N CYS A 45 9.82 -18.85 10.59
CA CYS A 45 10.92 -18.90 9.64
C CYS A 45 11.75 -17.61 9.72
N GLU A 46 12.37 -17.37 10.89
CA GLU A 46 13.23 -16.21 11.14
C GLU A 46 14.13 -15.95 9.94
N SER A 47 13.92 -14.78 9.31
CA SER A 47 14.55 -14.46 8.05
C SER A 47 16.08 -14.41 8.21
N ASN A 48 16.75 -15.45 7.74
CA ASN A 48 18.22 -15.49 7.62
C ASN A 48 18.77 -14.44 6.63
N ASN A 49 17.92 -13.68 5.94
CA ASN A 49 18.31 -12.51 5.16
C ASN A 49 18.36 -11.26 6.09
N PRO A 50 19.54 -10.72 6.44
CA PRO A 50 19.66 -9.52 7.29
C PRO A 50 19.19 -8.22 6.61
N ASN A 51 18.76 -8.29 5.34
CA ASN A 51 18.16 -7.19 4.60
C ASN A 51 16.61 -7.25 4.59
N ALA A 52 16.02 -8.07 5.47
CA ALA A 52 14.58 -8.20 5.62
C ALA A 52 14.17 -8.15 7.09
N ILE A 53 12.94 -7.67 7.35
CA ILE A 53 12.28 -7.67 8.65
C ILE A 53 10.96 -8.43 8.54
N GLU A 54 10.61 -9.23 9.56
CA GLU A 54 9.32 -9.93 9.63
C GLU A 54 8.43 -9.28 10.70
N VAL A 55 7.18 -9.01 10.36
CA VAL A 55 6.14 -8.48 11.25
C VAL A 55 4.85 -9.25 10.99
N ASP A 56 4.29 -9.89 12.03
CA ASP A 56 3.06 -10.70 11.96
C ASP A 56 3.02 -11.74 10.83
N GLY A 57 4.17 -12.35 10.51
CA GLY A 57 4.31 -13.33 9.42
C GLY A 57 4.36 -12.73 8.02
N ILE A 58 4.46 -11.41 7.88
CA ILE A 58 4.81 -10.73 6.63
C ILE A 58 6.28 -10.33 6.66
N CYS A 59 7.04 -10.76 5.66
CA CYS A 59 8.46 -10.44 5.50
C CYS A 59 8.63 -9.29 4.50
N PHE A 60 9.36 -8.25 4.89
CA PHE A 60 9.60 -7.02 4.14
C PHE A 60 11.10 -6.81 3.89
N GLU A 61 11.53 -6.77 2.62
CA GLU A 61 12.92 -6.55 2.21
C GLU A 61 13.08 -5.26 1.39
N THR A 62 14.08 -4.44 1.71
CA THR A 62 14.43 -3.27 0.88
C THR A 62 15.14 -3.71 -0.41
N LEU A 63 14.60 -3.32 -1.56
CA LEU A 63 15.19 -3.54 -2.87
C LEU A 63 15.90 -2.27 -3.36
N ILE A 64 17.14 -2.43 -3.84
CA ILE A 64 17.86 -1.43 -4.65
C ILE A 64 18.53 -2.23 -5.77
N PRO A 65 17.97 -2.26 -7.00
CA PRO A 65 18.55 -2.99 -8.12
C PRO A 65 19.94 -2.48 -8.51
N GLU A 66 20.15 -1.17 -8.51
CA GLU A 66 21.45 -0.55 -8.80
C GLU A 66 21.95 0.26 -7.58
N ALA A 67 22.92 -0.31 -6.84
CA ALA A 67 23.43 0.28 -5.59
C ALA A 67 24.55 1.33 -5.79
N ILE A 68 24.93 1.62 -7.04
CA ILE A 68 25.93 2.64 -7.39
C ILE A 68 25.33 3.50 -8.50
N ILE A 69 24.96 4.74 -8.17
CA ILE A 69 24.33 5.67 -9.12
C ILE A 69 25.33 6.75 -9.52
N HIS A 70 25.49 6.93 -10.83
CA HIS A 70 26.26 8.03 -11.40
C HIS A 70 25.41 9.30 -11.46
N LEU A 71 25.88 10.36 -10.81
CA LEU A 71 25.15 11.61 -10.72
C LEU A 71 25.10 12.32 -12.10
N PRO A 72 23.96 12.91 -12.48
CA PRO A 72 23.80 13.53 -13.79
C PRO A 72 24.66 14.79 -13.90
N LYS A 73 25.07 15.19 -15.11
CA LYS A 73 25.61 16.54 -15.32
C LYS A 73 24.49 17.58 -15.21
N TYR A 74 24.85 18.85 -15.12
CA TYR A 74 23.86 19.93 -15.13
C TYR A 74 23.03 19.90 -16.42
N GLY A 75 21.70 19.91 -16.29
CA GLY A 75 20.75 19.75 -17.39
C GLY A 75 20.41 18.30 -17.78
N GLU A 76 21.12 17.30 -17.23
CA GLU A 76 20.80 15.87 -17.40
C GLU A 76 19.95 15.36 -16.22
N GLU A 77 19.38 14.16 -16.37
CA GLU A 77 18.69 13.43 -15.30
C GLU A 77 19.21 11.99 -15.25
N THR A 78 19.47 11.45 -14.05
CA THR A 78 19.77 10.03 -13.87
C THR A 78 18.55 9.34 -13.26
N PRO A 79 17.89 8.40 -13.96
CA PRO A 79 16.83 7.59 -13.38
C PRO A 79 17.42 6.64 -12.33
N VAL A 80 16.64 6.32 -11.30
CA VAL A 80 17.01 5.34 -10.27
C VAL A 80 15.75 4.62 -9.79
N GLN A 81 15.89 3.32 -9.54
CA GLN A 81 14.83 2.51 -8.95
C GLN A 81 15.27 1.99 -7.58
N PHE A 82 14.34 2.00 -6.63
CA PHE A 82 14.42 1.30 -5.35
C PHE A 82 13.00 1.05 -4.85
N GLY A 83 12.84 0.08 -3.95
CA GLY A 83 11.52 -0.45 -3.64
C GLY A 83 11.52 -1.44 -2.50
N ILE A 84 10.46 -2.24 -2.45
CA ILE A 84 10.23 -3.24 -1.42
C ILE A 84 9.80 -4.58 -2.02
N ARG A 85 10.29 -5.67 -1.47
CA ARG A 85 9.73 -7.02 -1.63
C ARG A 85 8.89 -7.33 -0.39
N ILE A 86 7.64 -7.72 -0.59
CA ILE A 86 6.71 -8.14 0.46
C ILE A 86 6.43 -9.63 0.24
N ASN A 87 6.60 -10.46 1.26
CA ASN A 87 6.34 -11.91 1.21
C ASN A 87 5.36 -12.29 2.33
N ASN A 88 4.22 -12.86 1.96
CA ASN A 88 3.17 -13.24 2.90
C ASN A 88 3.35 -14.70 3.35
N GLN A 89 3.99 -14.92 4.50
CA GLN A 89 4.18 -16.27 5.06
C GLN A 89 2.95 -16.78 5.85
N THR A 90 1.92 -15.95 6.03
CA THR A 90 0.71 -16.30 6.79
C THR A 90 -0.25 -17.18 5.99
N LEU A 91 -1.26 -17.75 6.65
CA LEU A 91 -2.37 -18.45 5.99
C LEU A 91 -3.51 -17.50 5.53
N THR A 92 -3.34 -16.19 5.68
CA THR A 92 -4.35 -15.16 5.37
C THR A 92 -3.90 -14.35 4.15
N PRO A 93 -4.69 -14.21 3.08
CA PRO A 93 -4.37 -13.31 1.98
C PRO A 93 -4.55 -11.85 2.42
N TYR A 94 -3.58 -10.98 2.11
CA TYR A 94 -3.55 -9.58 2.55
C TYR A 94 -3.42 -8.60 1.39
N ARG A 95 -4.12 -7.46 1.49
CA ARG A 95 -3.96 -6.30 0.60
C ARG A 95 -2.99 -5.29 1.17
N PHE A 96 -2.18 -4.71 0.29
CA PHE A 96 -1.29 -3.59 0.59
C PHE A 96 -1.64 -2.40 -0.28
N ASP A 97 -1.72 -1.22 0.33
CA ASP A 97 -1.94 0.06 -0.35
C ASP A 97 -0.55 0.59 -0.76
N LEU A 98 -0.05 0.14 -1.92
CA LEU A 98 1.36 0.27 -2.30
C LEU A 98 1.90 1.71 -2.24
N PRO A 99 1.14 2.76 -2.61
CA PRO A 99 1.61 4.13 -2.46
C PRO A 99 1.95 4.56 -1.02
N TYR A 100 1.46 3.86 0.01
CA TYR A 100 1.82 4.13 1.41
C TYR A 100 3.21 3.62 1.80
N PHE A 101 3.90 2.82 0.97
CA PHE A 101 5.33 2.56 1.15
C PHE A 101 6.14 3.78 0.73
N LEU A 102 6.42 4.65 1.70
CA LEU A 102 7.18 5.88 1.47
C LEU A 102 8.66 5.66 1.76
N PRO A 103 9.58 6.07 0.85
CA PRO A 103 11.01 5.89 1.07
C PRO A 103 11.53 6.89 2.10
N GLU A 104 12.47 6.45 2.94
CA GLU A 104 13.33 7.30 3.75
C GLU A 104 14.78 7.14 3.30
N ILE A 105 15.45 8.27 3.10
CA ILE A 105 16.87 8.34 2.80
C ILE A 105 17.59 8.78 4.07
N LEU A 106 18.61 8.03 4.49
CA LEU A 106 19.56 8.44 5.51
C LEU A 106 20.81 8.99 4.81
N ASP A 107 21.31 10.12 5.30
CA ASP A 107 22.50 10.79 4.77
C ASP A 107 23.82 10.04 5.07
N THR A 108 24.92 10.64 4.63
CA THR A 108 26.30 10.16 4.85
C THR A 108 26.72 10.08 6.32
N HIS A 109 25.92 10.62 7.23
CA HIS A 109 26.10 10.55 8.69
C HIS A 109 25.06 9.64 9.37
N GLY A 110 24.19 8.97 8.59
CA GLY A 110 23.14 8.08 9.09
C GLY A 110 21.89 8.80 9.60
N LYS A 111 21.73 10.10 9.34
CA LYS A 111 20.56 10.89 9.76
C LYS A 111 19.49 10.86 8.67
N VAL A 112 18.23 10.65 9.04
CA VAL A 112 17.09 10.71 8.11
C VAL A 112 16.99 12.12 7.49
N MET A 113 16.99 12.17 6.16
CA MET A 113 16.84 13.38 5.37
C MET A 113 15.38 13.85 5.36
N GLN A 114 15.16 15.16 5.32
CA GLN A 114 13.81 15.72 5.24
C GLN A 114 13.18 15.45 3.86
N ARG A 115 12.23 14.51 3.82
CA ARG A 115 11.33 14.28 2.69
C ARG A 115 10.29 15.41 2.62
N LEU A 116 10.31 16.22 1.55
CA LEU A 116 9.16 17.08 1.24
C LEU A 116 8.12 16.27 0.43
N LEU A 117 6.84 16.55 0.65
CA LEU A 117 5.70 15.94 -0.04
C LEU A 117 4.85 17.07 -0.66
N ASN A 118 4.83 17.15 -1.98
CA ASN A 118 4.02 18.10 -2.73
C ASN A 118 2.89 17.34 -3.43
N LYS A 119 1.63 17.73 -3.18
CA LYS A 119 0.47 17.07 -3.79
C LYS A 119 -0.37 18.08 -4.58
N ASN A 120 -0.24 18.06 -5.91
CA ASN A 120 -0.88 19.01 -6.81
C ASN A 120 -2.27 18.54 -7.31
N ALA A 121 -2.53 17.23 -7.25
CA ALA A 121 -3.80 16.61 -7.58
C ALA A 121 -4.06 15.44 -6.62
N THR A 122 -5.28 14.91 -6.62
CA THR A 122 -5.53 13.52 -6.19
C THR A 122 -5.98 12.77 -7.42
N ILE A 123 -5.14 11.87 -7.95
CA ILE A 123 -5.61 10.87 -8.92
C ILE A 123 -6.50 9.86 -8.19
N GLU A 124 -7.38 9.19 -8.92
CA GLU A 124 -8.18 8.11 -8.35
C GLU A 124 -7.32 6.86 -8.15
N VAL A 125 -7.66 6.03 -7.15
CA VAL A 125 -6.88 4.85 -6.79
C VAL A 125 -7.21 3.73 -7.77
N GLU A 126 -6.20 3.13 -8.40
CA GLU A 126 -6.40 1.98 -9.28
C GLU A 126 -6.36 0.67 -8.49
N GLU A 127 -6.94 -0.41 -9.03
CA GLU A 127 -6.89 -1.73 -8.37
C GLU A 127 -5.44 -2.28 -8.28
N SER A 128 -4.57 -1.84 -9.19
CA SER A 128 -3.12 -2.06 -9.21
C SER A 128 -2.40 -1.49 -7.98
N ASP A 129 -2.82 -0.32 -7.47
CA ASP A 129 -2.30 0.28 -6.23
C ASP A 129 -2.60 -0.60 -4.99
N ILE A 130 -3.58 -1.51 -5.09
CA ILE A 130 -4.19 -2.25 -3.98
C ILE A 130 -3.89 -3.76 -4.15
N SER A 131 -2.61 -4.09 -4.32
CA SER A 131 -2.18 -5.45 -4.59
C SER A 131 -2.52 -6.43 -3.46
N LEU A 132 -3.14 -7.56 -3.83
CA LEU A 132 -3.44 -8.70 -2.97
C LEU A 132 -2.31 -9.72 -3.06
N ILE A 133 -1.77 -10.16 -1.91
CA ILE A 133 -0.71 -11.16 -1.82
C ILE A 133 -1.28 -12.40 -1.11
N MET A 134 -1.29 -13.55 -1.78
CA MET A 134 -1.82 -14.80 -1.21
C MET A 134 -0.80 -15.48 -0.26
N PRO A 135 -1.23 -16.43 0.58
CA PRO A 135 -0.35 -17.27 1.39
C PRO A 135 0.79 -17.93 0.58
N GLY A 136 2.03 -17.63 0.94
CA GLY A 136 3.24 -18.13 0.29
C GLY A 136 3.68 -17.34 -0.96
N GLU A 137 2.97 -16.27 -1.34
CA GLU A 137 3.35 -15.43 -2.48
C GLU A 137 4.19 -14.21 -2.04
N SER A 138 4.94 -13.68 -3.00
CA SER A 138 5.70 -12.43 -2.86
C SER A 138 5.38 -11.44 -3.96
N LEU A 139 5.38 -10.16 -3.61
CA LEU A 139 5.21 -9.02 -4.49
C LEU A 139 6.48 -8.16 -4.45
N GLU A 140 6.89 -7.62 -5.60
CA GLU A 140 7.92 -6.58 -5.69
C GLU A 140 7.29 -5.27 -6.16
N PHE A 141 7.45 -4.22 -5.36
CA PHE A 141 7.02 -2.86 -5.69
C PHE A 141 8.26 -1.97 -5.80
N LEU A 142 8.66 -1.66 -7.02
CA LEU A 142 9.76 -0.73 -7.33
C LEU A 142 9.19 0.65 -7.64
N MET A 143 9.77 1.68 -7.03
CA MET A 143 9.43 3.08 -7.32
C MET A 143 10.41 3.65 -8.35
N ASP A 144 9.87 4.27 -9.41
CA ASP A 144 10.65 5.13 -10.29
C ASP A 144 10.93 6.48 -9.61
N ALA A 145 12.20 6.82 -9.57
CA ALA A 145 12.71 8.10 -9.11
C ALA A 145 13.82 8.60 -10.04
N LYS A 146 14.27 9.84 -9.84
CA LYS A 146 15.40 10.40 -10.58
C LYS A 146 16.15 11.47 -9.79
N PHE A 147 17.46 11.48 -10.00
CA PHE A 147 18.31 12.62 -9.65
C PHE A 147 18.23 13.66 -10.77
N ASN A 148 18.00 14.92 -10.42
CA ASN A 148 18.18 16.05 -11.34
C ASN A 148 18.60 17.33 -10.60
N TRP A 149 19.12 18.28 -11.37
CA TRP A 149 19.57 19.58 -10.87
C TRP A 149 18.43 20.60 -10.83
N TYR A 150 18.34 21.35 -9.72
CA TYR A 150 17.45 22.49 -9.56
C TYR A 150 18.30 23.77 -9.45
N GLY A 151 18.69 24.30 -10.61
CA GLY A 151 19.78 25.25 -10.70
C GLY A 151 21.15 24.59 -10.46
N GLU A 152 22.21 25.35 -10.70
CA GLU A 152 23.59 24.82 -10.87
C GLU A 152 24.17 24.13 -9.63
N ASN A 153 23.66 24.41 -8.43
CA ASN A 153 24.27 24.01 -7.17
C ASN A 153 23.34 23.18 -6.24
N CYS A 154 22.17 22.75 -6.72
CA CYS A 154 21.23 21.97 -5.92
C CYS A 154 20.77 20.70 -6.64
N LEU A 155 21.46 19.59 -6.39
CA LEU A 155 21.01 18.27 -6.79
C LEU A 155 19.90 17.80 -5.83
N ARG A 156 18.83 17.23 -6.40
CA ARG A 156 17.72 16.63 -5.66
C ARG A 156 17.41 15.24 -6.20
N LEU A 157 16.84 14.39 -5.33
CA LEU A 157 16.20 13.14 -5.70
C LEU A 157 14.70 13.32 -5.58
N LEU A 158 13.94 12.98 -6.63
CA LEU A 158 12.48 13.06 -6.63
C LEU A 158 11.86 11.81 -7.25
N GLY A 159 10.65 11.48 -6.81
CA GLY A 159 9.84 10.39 -7.36
C GLY A 159 8.36 10.60 -7.08
N ASN A 160 7.54 9.74 -7.67
CA ASN A 160 6.08 9.82 -7.54
C ASN A 160 5.62 9.42 -6.13
N ALA A 161 4.61 10.11 -5.60
CA ALA A 161 4.05 9.92 -4.27
C ALA A 161 2.52 9.68 -4.32
N ILE A 162 1.97 9.28 -3.17
CA ILE A 162 0.55 8.93 -2.94
C ILE A 162 -0.42 9.75 -3.80
N TYR A 163 -1.10 9.04 -4.70
CA TYR A 163 -2.20 9.53 -5.54
C TYR A 163 -1.89 10.84 -6.29
N GLY A 164 -0.77 10.85 -7.05
CA GLY A 164 -0.42 11.99 -7.91
C GLY A 164 0.32 13.12 -7.19
N GLY A 165 0.93 12.83 -6.04
CA GLY A 165 1.94 13.69 -5.45
C GLY A 165 3.34 13.43 -6.01
N ILE A 166 4.30 14.23 -5.58
CA ILE A 166 5.74 13.95 -5.69
C ILE A 166 6.38 14.07 -4.31
N TRP A 167 7.36 13.22 -4.02
CA TRP A 167 8.26 13.39 -2.88
C TRP A 167 9.61 13.90 -3.38
N ILE A 168 10.30 14.70 -2.56
CA ILE A 168 11.59 15.31 -2.91
C ILE A 168 12.54 15.30 -1.71
N PHE A 169 13.78 14.85 -1.94
CA PHE A 169 14.93 15.07 -1.06
C PHE A 169 15.89 16.07 -1.71
N TRP A 170 16.29 17.09 -0.96
CA TRP A 170 17.10 18.21 -1.45
C TRP A 170 18.55 18.11 -0.95
N TYR A 171 19.45 18.85 -1.61
CA TYR A 171 20.87 18.99 -1.23
C TYR A 171 21.61 17.64 -1.18
N ILE A 172 21.32 16.77 -2.15
CA ILE A 172 22.06 15.52 -2.36
C ILE A 172 23.50 15.84 -2.78
N GLN A 173 24.46 15.05 -2.28
CA GLN A 173 25.88 15.16 -2.61
C GLN A 173 26.44 13.77 -3.00
N PRO A 174 27.64 13.68 -3.63
CA PRO A 174 28.34 12.40 -3.77
C PRO A 174 28.64 11.79 -2.41
N GLY A 175 28.44 10.48 -2.24
CA GLY A 175 28.60 9.84 -0.93
C GLY A 175 27.93 8.47 -0.80
N LYS A 176 27.94 7.92 0.42
CA LYS A 176 27.22 6.69 0.78
C LYS A 176 25.99 7.05 1.62
N TYR A 177 24.82 6.81 1.05
CA TYR A 177 23.51 6.98 1.68
C TYR A 177 22.95 5.60 2.06
N GLN A 178 21.86 5.60 2.82
CA GLN A 178 21.05 4.39 3.01
C GLN A 178 19.60 4.66 2.66
N VAL A 179 18.93 3.66 2.08
CA VAL A 179 17.49 3.68 1.77
C VAL A 179 16.79 2.67 2.66
N ARG A 180 15.62 3.06 3.18
CA ARG A 180 14.63 2.16 3.79
C ARG A 180 13.22 2.63 3.43
N PHE A 181 12.21 1.87 3.81
CA PHE A 181 10.81 2.20 3.60
C PHE A 181 10.04 2.25 4.92
N THR A 182 9.09 3.18 4.99
CA THR A 182 8.09 3.29 6.07
C THR A 182 6.72 2.96 5.49
N TYR A 183 5.93 2.12 6.15
CA TYR A 183 4.52 1.90 5.86
C TYR A 183 3.72 1.85 7.15
N GLU A 184 2.55 2.48 7.15
CA GLU A 184 1.59 2.43 8.24
C GLU A 184 0.19 2.23 7.66
N ASN A 185 -0.58 1.29 8.22
CA ASN A 185 -2.00 1.19 7.96
C ASN A 185 -2.79 0.71 9.19
N GLN A 186 -3.63 1.59 9.74
CA GLN A 186 -4.52 1.27 10.86
C GLN A 186 -5.92 0.80 10.42
N LEU A 187 -6.17 0.68 9.11
CA LEU A 187 -7.50 0.41 8.56
C LEU A 187 -7.56 -0.98 7.87
N PRO A 188 -8.23 -1.99 8.46
CA PRO A 188 -8.37 -3.33 7.86
C PRO A 188 -9.31 -3.35 6.65
N LYS A 189 -10.05 -2.25 6.45
CA LYS A 189 -10.88 -1.98 5.28
C LYS A 189 -10.81 -0.51 4.89
N LYS A 190 -10.86 -0.21 3.60
CA LYS A 190 -10.77 1.16 3.05
C LYS A 190 -11.90 1.38 2.05
N LYS A 191 -12.42 2.62 1.99
CA LYS A 191 -13.41 3.03 0.98
C LYS A 191 -12.68 3.66 -0.20
N MET A 192 -12.64 2.94 -1.32
CA MET A 192 -11.98 3.36 -2.56
C MET A 192 -13.00 3.61 -3.67
N ILE A 193 -12.59 4.36 -4.69
CA ILE A 193 -13.38 4.59 -5.89
C ILE A 193 -13.02 3.50 -6.90
N THR A 194 -13.96 2.62 -7.22
CA THR A 194 -13.88 1.77 -8.40
C THR A 194 -14.38 2.56 -9.60
N LEU A 195 -13.60 2.61 -10.67
CA LEU A 195 -13.84 3.43 -11.88
C LEU A 195 -15.16 3.13 -12.65
N LYS A 196 -15.99 2.19 -12.18
CA LYS A 196 -17.23 1.74 -12.84
C LYS A 196 -18.43 1.71 -11.90
N GLU A 197 -18.29 1.20 -10.67
CA GLU A 197 -19.39 1.06 -9.71
C GLU A 197 -19.49 2.21 -8.68
N GLY A 198 -18.54 3.16 -8.69
CA GLY A 198 -18.50 4.27 -7.74
C GLY A 198 -17.66 3.93 -6.51
N ARG A 199 -18.15 4.17 -5.29
CA ARG A 199 -17.38 3.90 -4.06
C ARG A 199 -17.70 2.53 -3.46
N THR A 200 -16.75 1.61 -3.52
CA THR A 200 -16.80 0.32 -2.82
C THR A 200 -16.01 0.36 -1.51
N GLU A 201 -16.21 -0.64 -0.66
CA GLU A 201 -15.44 -0.84 0.57
C GLU A 201 -14.62 -2.13 0.43
N ILE A 202 -13.30 -1.99 0.34
CA ILE A 202 -12.35 -3.09 0.12
C ILE A 202 -11.84 -3.58 1.48
N TYR A 203 -11.81 -4.89 1.67
CA TYR A 203 -11.50 -5.57 2.93
C TYR A 203 -10.21 -6.40 2.84
N GLY A 204 -9.64 -6.72 4.01
CA GLY A 204 -8.48 -7.61 4.12
C GLY A 204 -7.15 -6.90 3.87
N PHE A 205 -7.05 -5.62 4.20
CA PHE A 205 -5.75 -4.94 4.24
C PHE A 205 -4.92 -5.48 5.40
N TRP A 206 -3.60 -5.60 5.21
CA TRP A 206 -2.69 -5.79 6.33
C TRP A 206 -2.69 -4.53 7.19
N THR A 207 -2.76 -4.71 8.51
CA THR A 207 -2.79 -3.62 9.49
C THR A 207 -1.60 -3.69 10.42
N GLY A 208 -0.88 -2.59 10.54
CA GLY A 208 0.35 -2.49 11.31
C GLY A 208 1.22 -1.34 10.83
N GLU A 209 2.41 -1.24 11.42
CA GLU A 209 3.48 -0.32 11.04
C GLU A 209 4.75 -1.13 10.77
N VAL A 210 5.51 -0.75 9.74
CA VAL A 210 6.84 -1.33 9.49
C VAL A 210 7.82 -0.27 8.98
N ILE A 211 9.03 -0.34 9.52
CA ILE A 211 10.21 0.37 9.02
C ILE A 211 11.20 -0.71 8.57
N THR A 212 11.54 -0.74 7.28
CA THR A 212 12.40 -1.80 6.72
C THR A 212 13.87 -1.60 7.11
N THR A 213 14.65 -2.68 7.01
CA THR A 213 16.12 -2.63 7.16
C THR A 213 16.76 -1.77 6.06
N CYS A 214 17.76 -0.99 6.42
CA CYS A 214 18.50 -0.14 5.48
C CYS A 214 19.30 -0.95 4.44
N LYS A 215 19.26 -0.55 3.16
CA LYS A 215 20.28 -0.90 2.16
C LYS A 215 21.14 0.30 1.79
N SER A 216 22.42 0.05 1.49
CA SER A 216 23.36 1.09 1.08
C SER A 216 23.15 1.53 -0.38
N LEU A 217 23.24 2.83 -0.63
CA LEU A 217 23.22 3.46 -1.95
C LEU A 217 24.45 4.36 -2.09
N SER A 218 25.29 4.14 -3.11
CA SER A 218 26.48 4.95 -3.37
C SER A 218 26.25 5.92 -4.52
N LEU A 219 26.41 7.21 -4.30
CA LEU A 219 26.30 8.27 -5.31
C LEU A 219 27.71 8.73 -5.72
N ARG A 220 27.98 8.80 -7.03
CA ARG A 220 29.32 9.06 -7.60
C ARG A 220 29.29 10.09 -8.73
#